data_AF-A0A5N9CV59-F1
#
_entry.id   AF-A0A5N9CV59-F1
#
_cell.length_a   1.000
_cell.length_b   1.000
_cell.length_c   1.000
_cell.angle_alpha   90.00
_cell.angle_beta   90.00
_cell.angle_gamma   90.00
#
_symmetry.space_group_name_H-M   'P 1'
#
loop_
_entity.id
_entity.type
_entity.pdbx_description
1 polymer ?
#
loop_
_entity_poly.entity_id
_entity_poly.type
_entity_poly.pdbx_seq_one_letter_code
_entity_poly.pdbx_strand_id
1 'polypeptide(L)'
;MGFHYRFSRGDRVQIISGKHKGATGTVDSNVFQRSVDFPIDHTPCHHVLLDNDLVITINVNQVEALNEIVSPNPQGSRNVDFERRLQR
;
A
#
# COMPACT_ATOMS: atom_id res chain seq x y z
N MET A 1 -21.71 -12.44 -9.22
CA MET A 1 -21.04 -11.18 -8.85
C MET A 1 -19.88 -11.52 -7.93
N GLY A 2 -18.66 -11.56 -8.45
CA GLY A 2 -17.48 -11.94 -7.68
C GLY A 2 -16.86 -10.72 -6.98
N PHE A 3 -16.27 -10.92 -5.82
CA PHE A 3 -15.46 -9.89 -5.17
C PHE A 3 -14.10 -9.84 -5.86
N HIS A 4 -13.74 -8.68 -6.40
CA HIS A 4 -12.43 -8.48 -7.01
C HIS A 4 -11.48 -7.86 -6.00
N TYR A 5 -10.57 -8.66 -5.47
CA TYR A 5 -9.49 -8.15 -4.64
C TYR A 5 -8.56 -7.32 -5.53
N ARG A 6 -8.45 -6.02 -5.24
CA ARG A 6 -7.53 -5.11 -5.95
C ARG A 6 -6.07 -5.38 -5.58
N PHE A 7 -5.85 -5.92 -4.38
CA PHE A 7 -4.54 -6.17 -3.81
C PHE A 7 -4.38 -7.66 -3.46
N SER A 8 -3.15 -8.13 -3.53
CA SER A 8 -2.72 -9.49 -3.25
C SER A 8 -1.58 -9.51 -2.24
N ARG A 9 -1.23 -10.70 -1.76
CA ARG A 9 -0.12 -10.88 -0.83
C ARG A 9 1.16 -10.20 -1.33
N GLY A 10 1.78 -9.40 -0.46
CA GLY A 10 3.00 -8.64 -0.77
C GLY A 10 2.74 -7.19 -1.19
N ASP A 11 1.51 -6.82 -1.55
CA ASP A 11 1.19 -5.46 -1.94
C ASP A 11 1.25 -4.51 -0.73
N ARG A 12 1.85 -3.34 -0.96
CA ARG A 12 1.91 -2.25 0.01
C ARG A 12 0.64 -1.42 -0.06
N VAL A 13 -0.01 -1.25 1.09
CA VAL A 13 -1.29 -0.54 1.20
C VAL A 13 -1.26 0.49 2.31
N GLN A 14 -2.08 1.52 2.15
CA GLN A 14 -2.40 2.48 3.20
C GLN A 14 -3.86 2.32 3.61
N ILE A 15 -4.11 2.32 4.91
CA ILE A 15 -5.46 2.31 5.46
C ILE A 15 -6.07 3.71 5.33
N ILE A 16 -7.21 3.85 4.66
CA ILE A 16 -7.81 5.18 4.37
C ILE A 16 -8.95 5.58 5.31
N SER A 17 -9.48 4.66 6.11
CA SER A 17 -10.58 4.94 7.03
C SER A 17 -10.58 4.06 8.28
N GLY A 18 -11.41 4.41 9.27
CA GLY A 18 -11.52 3.66 10.53
C GLY A 18 -10.38 3.92 11.51
N LYS A 19 -10.22 3.00 12.47
CA LYS A 19 -9.30 3.14 13.62
C LYS A 19 -7.82 3.25 13.21
N HIS A 20 -7.43 2.58 12.11
CA HIS A 20 -6.04 2.51 11.66
C HIS A 20 -5.75 3.47 10.50
N LYS A 21 -6.60 4.49 10.27
CA LYS A 21 -6.42 5.45 9.16
C LYS A 21 -5.02 6.06 9.18
N GLY A 22 -4.39 6.08 8.01
CA GLY A 22 -3.03 6.58 7.78
C GLY A 22 -1.94 5.53 7.97
N ALA A 23 -2.22 4.43 8.68
CA ALA A 23 -1.26 3.35 8.86
C ALA A 23 -0.96 2.67 7.52
N THR A 24 0.27 2.20 7.38
CA THR A 24 0.78 1.48 6.22
C THR A 24 1.11 0.05 6.60
N GLY A 25 1.06 -0.84 5.62
CA GLY A 25 1.37 -2.23 5.82
C GLY A 25 1.41 -3.01 4.53
N THR A 26 1.62 -4.32 4.69
CA THR A 26 1.69 -5.29 3.59
C THR A 26 0.52 -6.25 3.69
N VAL A 27 -0.15 -6.51 2.57
CA VAL A 27 -1.20 -7.54 2.50
C VAL A 27 -0.55 -8.92 2.71
N ASP A 28 -1.06 -9.71 3.64
CA ASP A 28 -0.62 -11.09 3.85
C ASP A 28 -1.58 -12.10 3.21
N SER A 29 -2.89 -11.90 3.36
CA SER A 29 -3.91 -12.81 2.81
C SER A 29 -5.26 -12.14 2.58
N ASN A 30 -6.07 -12.76 1.73
CA ASN A 30 -7.46 -12.37 1.47
C ASN A 30 -8.38 -13.27 2.28
N VAL A 31 -9.32 -12.68 3.01
CA VAL A 31 -10.22 -13.38 3.93
C VAL A 31 -11.65 -12.90 3.78
N PHE A 32 -12.60 -13.73 4.16
CA PHE A 32 -13.98 -13.31 4.35
C PHE A 32 -14.27 -13.16 5.84
N GLN A 33 -14.72 -11.98 6.23
CA GLN A 33 -15.20 -11.73 7.58
C GLN A 33 -16.72 -11.93 7.61
N ARG A 34 -17.19 -12.81 8.49
CA ARG A 34 -18.63 -12.98 8.75
C ARG A 34 -19.14 -11.84 9.61
N SER A 35 -20.31 -11.31 9.26
CA SER A 35 -21.02 -10.40 10.14
C SER A 35 -21.53 -11.17 11.37
N VAL A 36 -21.47 -10.52 12.54
CA VAL A 36 -21.99 -11.07 13.79
C VAL A 36 -23.52 -11.08 13.78
N ASP A 37 -24.12 -9.97 13.32
CA ASP A 37 -25.58 -9.80 13.26
C ASP A 37 -26.19 -10.53 12.06
N PHE A 38 -25.40 -10.75 11.01
CA PHE A 38 -25.83 -11.41 9.78
C PHE A 38 -24.81 -12.49 9.36
N PRO A 39 -24.83 -13.69 9.97
CA PRO A 39 -23.80 -14.73 9.74
C PRO A 39 -23.69 -15.24 8.29
N ILE A 40 -24.72 -15.01 7.49
CA ILE A 40 -24.77 -15.35 6.06
C ILE A 40 -24.02 -14.31 5.23
N ASP A 41 -23.87 -13.09 5.74
CA ASP A 41 -23.17 -12.01 5.06
C ASP A 41 -21.66 -12.13 5.27
N HIS A 42 -20.97 -12.35 4.15
CA HIS A 42 -19.52 -12.48 4.09
C HIS A 42 -18.96 -11.23 3.46
N THR A 43 -18.19 -10.47 4.22
CA THR A 43 -17.54 -9.26 3.75
C THR A 43 -16.11 -9.58 3.31
N PRO A 44 -15.70 -9.25 2.07
CA PRO A 44 -14.32 -9.42 1.65
C PRO A 44 -13.40 -8.47 2.41
N CYS A 45 -12.31 -9.02 2.93
CA CYS A 45 -11.32 -8.31 3.72
C CYS A 45 -9.89 -8.77 3.35
N HIS A 46 -8.91 -7.96 3.74
CA HIS A 46 -7.49 -8.30 3.76
C HIS A 46 -7.02 -8.52 5.20
N HIS A 47 -6.13 -9.48 5.40
CA HIS A 47 -5.17 -9.42 6.48
C HIS A 47 -4.01 -8.54 6.05
N VAL A 48 -3.76 -7.48 6.80
CA VAL A 48 -2.65 -6.55 6.59
C VAL A 48 -1.74 -6.62 7.79
N LEU A 49 -0.46 -6.92 7.55
CA LEU A 49 0.61 -6.73 8.50
C LEU A 49 1.01 -5.26 8.45
N LEU A 50 0.62 -4.49 9.46
CA LEU A 50 1.02 -3.10 9.59
C LEU A 50 2.53 -3.01 9.90
N ASP A 51 3.14 -1.87 9.56
CA ASP A 51 4.58 -1.64 9.76
C ASP A 51 5.01 -1.59 11.25
N ASN A 52 4.04 -1.59 12.17
CA ASN A 52 4.26 -1.71 13.61
C ASN A 52 4.06 -3.15 14.13
N ASP A 53 4.16 -4.14 13.24
CA ASP A 53 4.02 -5.59 13.50
C ASP A 53 2.62 -6.04 13.95
N LEU A 54 1.61 -5.16 13.89
CA LEU A 54 0.22 -5.53 14.16
C LEU A 54 -0.44 -6.12 12.93
N VAL A 55 -1.05 -7.30 13.06
CA VAL A 55 -1.93 -7.87 12.03
C VAL A 55 -3.36 -7.40 12.25
N ILE A 56 -3.96 -6.83 11.21
CA ILE A 56 -5.36 -6.40 11.23
C ILE A 56 -6.17 -7.08 10.12
N THR A 57 -7.46 -7.27 10.36
CA THR A 57 -8.43 -7.58 9.32
C THR A 57 -9.13 -6.29 8.89
N ILE A 58 -9.14 -5.99 7.60
CA ILE A 58 -9.75 -4.77 7.08
C ILE A 58 -10.52 -4.99 5.78
N ASN A 59 -11.65 -4.32 5.62
CA ASN A 59 -12.46 -4.39 4.41
C ASN A 59 -11.66 -3.89 3.17
N VAL A 60 -11.84 -4.57 2.03
CA VAL A 60 -11.17 -4.25 0.75
C VAL A 60 -11.38 -2.81 0.25
N ASN A 61 -12.46 -2.16 0.68
CA ASN A 61 -12.81 -0.79 0.31
C ASN A 61 -12.17 0.27 1.23
N GLN A 62 -11.48 -0.15 2.31
CA GLN A 62 -10.85 0.76 3.27
C GLN A 62 -9.33 0.85 3.13
N VAL A 63 -8.79 0.33 2.02
CA VAL A 63 -7.36 0.35 1.70
C VAL A 63 -7.13 0.93 0.31
N GLU A 64 -6.02 1.62 0.15
CA GLU A 64 -5.51 2.09 -1.15
C GLU A 64 -4.06 1.68 -1.35
N ALA A 65 -3.58 1.71 -2.60
CA ALA A 65 -2.19 1.45 -2.92
C ALA A 65 -1.29 2.47 -2.21
N LEU A 66 -0.23 2.00 -1.54
CA LEU A 66 0.78 2.91 -1.02
C LEU A 66 1.62 3.39 -2.21
N ASN A 67 1.29 4.57 -2.74
CA ASN A 67 2.13 5.23 -3.72
C ASN A 67 3.41 5.70 -3.01
N GLU A 68 4.49 4.94 -3.13
CA GLU A 68 5.81 5.46 -2.80
C GLU A 68 6.07 6.65 -3.73
N ILE A 69 5.96 7.86 -3.19
CA ILE A 69 6.49 9.04 -3.87
C ILE A 69 8.00 8.84 -3.88
N VAL A 70 8.52 8.23 -4.94
CA VAL A 70 9.94 8.30 -5.26
C VAL A 70 10.24 9.78 -5.40
N SER A 71 10.89 10.36 -4.39
CA SER A 71 11.36 11.73 -4.47
C SER A 71 12.21 11.82 -5.75
N PRO A 72 11.94 12.76 -6.67
CA PRO A 72 12.78 12.92 -7.85
C PRO A 72 14.19 13.22 -7.36
N ASN A 73 15.09 12.27 -7.59
CA ASN A 73 16.48 12.35 -7.17
C ASN A 73 17.11 13.60 -7.80
N PRO A 74 17.61 14.60 -7.04
CA PRO A 74 18.24 15.78 -7.64
C PRO A 74 19.68 15.52 -8.16
N GLN A 75 20.10 14.25 -8.28
CA GLN A 75 21.44 13.89 -8.76
C GLN A 75 21.48 13.83 -10.29
N GLY A 76 21.53 15.01 -10.88
CA GLY A 76 21.64 15.20 -12.33
C GLY A 76 22.28 16.52 -12.75
N SER A 77 22.98 17.24 -11.87
CA SER A 77 23.81 18.38 -12.29
C SER A 77 25.09 17.86 -12.96
N ARG A 78 24.99 17.46 -14.23
CA ARG A 78 26.17 17.28 -15.08
C ARG A 78 26.91 18.61 -15.13
N ASN A 79 28.10 18.65 -14.56
CA ASN A 79 29.00 19.78 -14.62
C ASN A 79 29.51 19.93 -16.06
N VAL A 80 28.80 20.72 -16.87
CA VAL A 80 29.09 20.99 -18.29
C VAL A 80 30.33 21.88 -18.50
N ASP A 81 31.00 22.30 -17.42
CA ASP A 81 32.13 23.22 -17.48
C ASP A 81 33.50 22.52 -17.51
N PHE A 82 33.58 21.24 -17.13
CA PHE A 82 34.87 20.51 -17.09
C PHE A 82 35.37 20.11 -18.49
N GLU A 83 34.46 19.68 -19.38
CA GLU A 83 34.80 19.20 -20.73
C GLU A 83 35.22 20.31 -21.71
N ARG A 84 34.93 21.59 -21.43
CA ARG A 84 35.40 22.72 -22.27
C ARG A 84 36.84 23.13 -22.00
N ARG A 85 37.48 22.61 -20.95
CA ARG A 85 38.84 23.03 -20.55
C ARG A 85 39.95 22.12 -21.08
N LEU A 86 39.61 20.95 -21.66
CA LEU A 86 40.54 20.02 -22.28
C LEU A 86 40.71 20.22 -23.79
N GLN A 87 40.06 21.22 -24.39
CA GLN A 87 40.16 21.54 -25.82
C GLN A 87 40.83 22.90 -26.12
N ARG A 88 41.69 23.40 -25.23
CA ARG A 88 42.56 24.56 -25.51
C ARG A 88 44.02 24.18 -25.53
#